data_AF-A0A522R9M0-F1
#
_entry.id   AF-A0A522R9M0-F1
#
_cell.length_a   1.000
_cell.length_b   1.000
_cell.length_c   1.000
_cell.angle_alpha   90.00
_cell.angle_beta   90.00
_cell.angle_gamma   90.00
#
_symmetry.space_group_name_H-M   'P 1'
#
loop_
_entity.id
_entity.type
_entity.pdbx_description
1 polymer ?
#
loop_
_entity_poly.entity_id
_entity_poly.type
_entity_poly.pdbx_seq_one_letter_code
_entity_poly.pdbx_strand_id
1 'polypeptide(L)'
;MQSAPASGSGAYGGDAWTQVTNAMDFRLVHAGEIEITVGTLLAAMAVLVASWIVIRLVRQAFVRYGAHHGNGNQALVYTTSRVTQYALLIVGVLIALSVAGVPMSKFGLFIGALGVGLGFGLQTIFNNFISGIIILFERNLKVGDFVELASGVHGTVRDIQIRA
;
A
#
# COMPACT_ATOMS: atom_id res chain seq x y z
N MET A 1 35.98 37.93 49.29
CA MET A 1 34.86 37.04 49.66
C MET A 1 34.54 36.18 48.46
N GLN A 2 34.81 34.89 48.59
CA GLN A 2 34.73 33.85 47.58
C GLN A 2 33.48 33.04 47.89
N SER A 3 32.53 32.95 46.97
CA SER A 3 31.39 32.05 47.08
C SER A 3 31.32 31.20 45.81
N ALA A 4 31.23 29.89 46.05
CA ALA A 4 31.44 28.79 45.12
C ALA A 4 30.56 28.80 43.86
N PRO A 5 31.01 28.16 42.76
CA PRO A 5 30.16 27.85 41.63
C PRO A 5 29.21 26.69 41.99
N ALA A 6 27.91 26.91 41.79
CA ALA A 6 26.90 25.87 41.89
C ALA A 6 27.15 24.81 40.80
N SER A 7 27.17 23.56 41.23
CA SER A 7 27.25 22.36 40.40
C SER A 7 26.07 22.30 39.42
N GLY A 8 26.32 22.57 38.14
CA GLY A 8 25.38 22.34 37.04
C GLY A 8 25.73 21.06 36.29
N SER A 9 25.39 19.90 36.85
CA SER A 9 25.56 18.58 36.24
C SER A 9 24.52 18.33 35.12
N GLY A 10 24.50 19.19 34.10
CA GLY A 10 23.57 19.11 32.96
C GLY A 10 24.22 19.38 31.58
N ALA A 11 25.48 19.78 31.53
CA ALA A 11 26.14 20.28 30.31
C ALA A 11 26.73 19.20 29.39
N TYR A 12 26.60 17.91 29.69
CA TYR A 12 27.13 16.84 28.81
C TYR A 12 26.04 16.07 28.06
N GLY A 13 24.77 16.23 28.45
CA GLY A 13 23.63 15.61 27.77
C GLY A 13 23.18 16.43 26.57
N GLY A 14 22.90 17.72 26.77
CA GLY A 14 22.32 18.59 25.74
C GLY A 14 23.23 18.83 24.54
N ASP A 15 24.54 18.87 24.76
CA ASP A 15 25.56 19.22 23.77
C ASP A 15 25.76 18.10 22.74
N ALA A 16 25.70 16.84 23.17
CA ALA A 16 25.79 15.68 22.27
C ALA A 16 24.52 15.54 21.42
N TRP A 17 23.34 15.77 22.01
CA TRP A 17 22.07 15.77 21.27
C TRP A 17 22.01 16.93 20.28
N THR A 18 22.50 18.12 20.63
CA THR A 18 22.53 19.28 19.74
C THR A 18 23.60 19.20 18.66
N GLN A 19 24.74 18.54 18.91
CA GLN A 19 25.76 18.25 17.90
C GLN A 19 25.28 17.19 16.90
N VAL A 20 24.56 16.15 17.35
CA VAL A 20 23.94 15.18 16.45
C VAL A 20 22.86 15.85 15.58
N THR A 21 22.01 16.71 16.14
CA THR A 21 21.03 17.43 15.33
C THR A 21 21.68 18.42 14.36
N ASN A 22 22.75 19.12 14.75
CA ASN A 22 23.49 20.02 13.86
C ASN A 22 24.28 19.28 12.76
N ALA A 23 24.81 18.09 13.04
CA ALA A 23 25.45 17.24 12.05
C ALA A 23 24.43 16.64 11.06
N MET A 24 23.21 16.35 11.52
CA MET A 24 22.10 15.92 10.66
C MET A 24 21.53 17.06 9.81
N ASP A 25 21.79 18.32 10.17
CA ASP A 25 21.34 19.53 9.47
C ASP A 25 22.34 20.03 8.42
N PHE A 26 23.38 19.25 8.08
CA PHE A 26 24.31 19.61 7.01
C PHE A 26 23.58 19.60 5.65
N ARG A 27 23.32 20.80 5.14
CA ARG A 27 22.54 21.10 3.94
C ARG A 27 23.42 20.90 2.71
N LEU A 28 23.21 19.81 1.96
CA LEU A 28 24.15 19.39 0.92
C LEU A 28 23.82 19.89 -0.49
N VAL A 29 22.58 20.26 -0.84
CA VAL A 29 22.24 20.77 -2.19
C VAL A 29 21.05 21.75 -2.18
N HIS A 30 21.22 22.94 -2.77
CA HIS A 30 20.11 23.80 -3.18
C HIS A 30 19.68 23.44 -4.62
N ALA A 31 18.54 22.76 -4.75
CA ALA A 31 17.80 22.65 -6.00
C ALA A 31 16.40 23.26 -5.80
N GLY A 32 16.32 24.58 -5.73
CA GLY A 32 15.05 25.32 -5.64
C GLY A 32 14.31 25.13 -4.31
N GLU A 33 13.27 24.29 -4.30
CA GLU A 33 12.31 24.08 -3.18
C GLU A 33 12.49 22.74 -2.44
N ILE A 34 13.52 21.94 -2.77
CA ILE A 34 13.72 20.62 -2.17
C ILE A 34 14.86 20.70 -1.14
N GLU A 35 14.52 20.70 0.14
CA GLU A 35 15.48 20.61 1.25
C GLU A 35 15.93 19.16 1.44
N ILE A 36 16.94 18.74 0.68
CA ILE A 36 17.59 17.43 0.89
C ILE A 36 18.65 17.58 1.98
N THR A 37 18.26 17.26 3.20
CA THR A 37 19.15 17.20 4.36
C THR A 37 19.66 15.77 4.56
N VAL A 38 20.80 15.58 5.23
CA VAL A 38 21.28 14.24 5.63
C VAL A 38 20.20 13.48 6.42
N GLY A 39 19.43 14.19 7.25
CA GLY A 39 18.27 13.64 7.95
C GLY A 39 17.17 13.07 7.04
N THR A 40 16.81 13.75 5.94
CA THR A 40 15.74 13.27 5.03
C THR A 40 16.21 12.08 4.20
N LEU A 41 17.49 12.04 3.85
CA LEU A 41 18.10 10.89 3.17
C LEU A 41 18.12 9.64 4.07
N LEU A 42 18.52 9.81 5.34
CA LEU A 42 18.49 8.73 6.34
C LEU A 42 17.07 8.26 6.62
N ALA A 43 16.11 9.18 6.74
CA ALA A 43 14.70 8.85 6.93
C ALA A 43 14.13 8.10 5.72
N ALA A 44 14.44 8.53 4.49
CA ALA A 44 14.02 7.85 3.27
C ALA A 44 14.63 6.43 3.19
N MET A 45 15.90 6.27 3.57
CA MET A 45 16.54 4.96 3.63
C MET A 45 15.91 4.05 4.69
N ALA A 46 15.57 4.59 5.87
CA ALA A 46 14.84 3.85 6.90
C ALA A 46 13.45 3.39 6.41
N VAL A 47 12.74 4.24 5.67
CA VAL A 47 11.45 3.89 5.04
C VAL A 47 11.61 2.79 4.00
N LEU A 48 12.67 2.82 3.18
CA LEU A 48 12.95 1.77 2.21
C LEU A 48 13.25 0.43 2.89
N VAL A 49 14.03 0.44 3.97
CA VAL A 49 14.31 -0.76 4.78
C VAL A 49 13.02 -1.30 5.41
N ALA A 50 12.20 -0.43 6.00
CA ALA A 50 10.91 -0.82 6.58
C ALA A 50 9.98 -1.42 5.50
N SER A 51 9.90 -0.79 4.33
CA SER A 51 9.12 -1.28 3.19
C SER A 51 9.61 -2.66 2.73
N TRP A 52 10.92 -2.86 2.65
CA TRP A 52 11.50 -4.16 2.30
C TRP A 52 11.17 -5.25 3.33
N ILE A 53 11.18 -4.92 4.63
CA ILE A 53 10.77 -5.84 5.69
C ILE A 53 9.29 -6.21 5.53
N VAL A 54 8.40 -5.24 5.31
CA VAL A 54 6.96 -5.48 5.09
C VAL A 54 6.74 -6.40 3.89
N ILE A 55 7.39 -6.11 2.75
CA ILE A 55 7.30 -6.95 1.54
C ILE A 55 7.75 -8.38 1.85
N ARG A 56 8.84 -8.54 2.60
CA ARG A 56 9.37 -9.86 2.99
C ARG A 56 8.40 -10.62 3.90
N LEU A 57 7.79 -9.95 4.88
CA LEU A 57 6.80 -10.54 5.78
C LEU A 57 5.55 -10.99 5.02
N VAL A 58 5.04 -10.13 4.14
CA VAL A 58 3.88 -10.43 3.29
C VAL A 58 4.18 -11.62 2.39
N ARG A 59 5.35 -11.66 1.74
CA ARG A 59 5.77 -12.81 0.93
C ARG A 59 5.79 -14.10 1.74
N GLN A 60 6.32 -14.07 2.96
CA GLN A 60 6.34 -15.25 3.83
C GLN A 60 4.93 -15.68 4.24
N ALA A 61 4.02 -14.74 4.51
CA ALA A 61 2.62 -15.06 4.82
C ALA A 61 1.93 -15.78 3.65
N PHE A 62 2.10 -15.29 2.41
CA PHE A 62 1.55 -15.95 1.22
C PHE A 62 2.13 -17.34 0.97
N VAL A 63 3.44 -17.53 1.18
CA VAL A 63 4.09 -18.85 1.02
C VAL A 63 3.57 -19.84 2.06
N ARG A 64 3.44 -19.42 3.33
CA ARG A 64 2.86 -20.26 4.40
C ARG A 64 1.41 -20.64 4.10
N TYR A 65 0.62 -19.67 3.63
CA TYR A 65 -0.78 -19.88 3.26
C TYR A 65 -0.93 -20.87 2.10
N GLY A 66 -0.11 -20.70 1.05
CA GLY A 66 -0.10 -21.58 -0.13
C GLY A 66 0.36 -23.00 0.17
N ALA A 67 1.31 -23.18 1.09
CA ALA A 67 1.80 -24.50 1.49
C ALA A 67 0.77 -25.33 2.27
N HIS A 68 -0.14 -24.69 3.03
CA HIS A 68 -1.16 -25.39 3.82
C HIS A 68 -2.42 -25.78 3.02
N HIS A 69 -2.65 -25.19 1.84
CA HIS A 69 -3.87 -25.41 1.02
C HIS A 69 -3.56 -26.10 -0.33
N GLY A 70 -2.55 -26.96 -0.35
CA GLY A 70 -2.16 -27.72 -1.54
C GLY A 70 -3.31 -28.58 -2.08
N ASN A 71 -3.88 -28.18 -3.22
CA ASN A 71 -4.35 -29.07 -4.31
C ASN A 71 -5.11 -28.37 -5.46
N GLY A 72 -5.35 -27.05 -5.45
CA GLY A 72 -6.08 -26.44 -6.57
C GLY A 72 -5.76 -24.98 -6.94
N ASN A 73 -5.10 -24.22 -6.08
CA ASN A 73 -5.06 -22.76 -6.24
C ASN A 73 -3.67 -22.11 -6.16
N GLN A 74 -2.61 -22.91 -6.32
CA GLN A 74 -1.24 -22.41 -6.21
C GLN A 74 -0.92 -21.31 -7.23
N ALA A 75 -1.52 -21.38 -8.43
CA ALA A 75 -1.41 -20.34 -9.45
C ALA A 75 -2.08 -19.01 -9.05
N LEU A 76 -3.26 -19.05 -8.41
CA LEU A 76 -3.93 -17.86 -7.90
C LEU A 76 -3.15 -17.26 -6.73
N VAL A 77 -2.74 -18.08 -5.76
CA VAL A 77 -1.94 -17.62 -4.60
C VAL A 77 -0.62 -16.99 -5.06
N TYR A 78 0.04 -17.59 -6.05
CA TYR A 78 1.27 -17.05 -6.62
C TYR A 78 1.04 -15.71 -7.32
N THR A 79 0.03 -15.62 -8.19
CA THR A 79 -0.29 -14.39 -8.94
C THR A 79 -0.69 -13.27 -7.99
N THR A 80 -1.57 -13.53 -7.02
CA THR A 80 -1.97 -12.56 -6.00
C THR A 80 -0.78 -12.10 -5.19
N SER A 81 0.09 -13.02 -4.73
CA SER A 81 1.29 -12.64 -3.98
C SER A 81 2.21 -11.71 -4.78
N ARG A 82 2.40 -11.98 -6.08
CA ARG A 82 3.21 -11.14 -6.97
C ARG A 82 2.59 -9.75 -7.15
N VAL A 83 1.30 -9.66 -7.41
CA VAL A 83 0.60 -8.38 -7.56
C VAL A 83 0.70 -7.56 -6.27
N THR A 84 0.48 -8.17 -5.11
CA THR A 84 0.62 -7.50 -3.81
C THR A 84 2.04 -7.00 -3.57
N GLN A 85 3.07 -7.79 -3.92
CA GLN A 85 4.47 -7.37 -3.77
C GLN A 85 4.80 -6.15 -4.63
N TYR A 86 4.35 -6.12 -5.89
CA TYR A 86 4.58 -4.96 -6.75
C TYR A 86 3.83 -3.72 -6.26
N ALA A 87 2.59 -3.89 -5.79
CA ALA A 87 1.83 -2.79 -5.20
C ALA A 87 2.54 -2.20 -3.97
N LEU A 88 3.00 -3.06 -3.05
CA LEU A 88 3.74 -2.64 -1.86
C LEU A 88 5.07 -1.97 -2.19
N LEU A 89 5.78 -2.47 -3.21
CA LEU A 89 7.02 -1.85 -3.69
C LEU A 89 6.77 -0.44 -4.21
N ILE A 90 5.76 -0.26 -5.06
CA ILE A 90 5.39 1.06 -5.61
C ILE A 90 5.05 2.02 -4.47
N VAL A 91 4.21 1.59 -3.52
CA VAL A 91 3.82 2.41 -2.37
C VAL A 91 5.03 2.76 -1.50
N GLY A 92 5.88 1.79 -1.17
CA GLY A 92 7.07 2.01 -0.34
C GLY A 92 8.05 3.01 -0.98
N VAL A 93 8.23 2.92 -2.30
CA VAL A 93 9.06 3.87 -3.07
C VAL A 93 8.43 5.26 -3.04
N LEU A 94 7.13 5.40 -3.28
CA LEU A 94 6.45 6.70 -3.23
C LEU A 94 6.57 7.38 -1.86
N ILE A 95 6.40 6.62 -0.77
CA ILE A 95 6.57 7.12 0.60
C ILE A 95 8.03 7.57 0.81
N ALA A 96 9.02 6.76 0.39
CA ALA A 96 10.43 7.12 0.51
C ALA A 96 10.76 8.42 -0.26
N LEU A 97 10.23 8.58 -1.47
CA LEU A 97 10.39 9.82 -2.26
C LEU A 97 9.73 11.02 -1.56
N SER A 98 8.54 10.83 -0.97
CA SER A 98 7.86 11.87 -0.20
C SER A 98 8.68 12.31 1.01
N VAL A 99 9.28 11.36 1.72
CA VAL A 99 10.16 11.65 2.88
C VAL A 99 11.48 12.30 2.44
N ALA A 100 11.97 11.96 1.25
CA ALA A 100 13.14 12.61 0.66
C ALA A 100 12.87 14.06 0.19
N GLY A 101 11.65 14.57 0.31
CA GLY A 101 11.26 15.93 -0.07
C GLY A 101 10.82 16.09 -1.53
N VAL A 102 10.65 14.99 -2.27
CA VAL A 102 10.20 15.06 -3.67
C VAL A 102 8.71 15.46 -3.70
N PRO A 103 8.31 16.49 -4.48
CA PRO A 103 6.92 16.91 -4.55
C PRO A 103 6.04 15.84 -5.22
N MET A 104 5.09 15.30 -4.46
CA MET A 104 4.17 14.25 -4.93
C MET A 104 3.17 14.74 -5.99
N SER A 105 3.00 16.05 -6.16
CA SER A 105 2.06 16.60 -7.16
C SER A 105 2.38 16.13 -8.59
N LYS A 106 3.67 15.94 -8.91
CA LYS A 106 4.11 15.44 -10.21
C LYS A 106 3.67 14.00 -10.47
N PHE A 107 3.60 13.17 -9.43
CA PHE A 107 3.16 11.77 -9.53
C PHE A 107 1.65 11.63 -9.43
N GLY A 108 0.97 12.54 -8.73
CA GLY A 108 -0.48 12.49 -8.51
C GLY A 108 -1.30 12.44 -9.80
N LEU A 109 -0.91 13.21 -10.83
CA LEU A 109 -1.58 13.16 -12.13
C LEU A 109 -1.44 11.79 -12.81
N PHE A 110 -0.24 11.21 -12.82
CA PHE A 110 -0.01 9.89 -13.41
C PHE A 110 -0.71 8.78 -12.64
N ILE A 111 -0.64 8.81 -11.31
CA ILE A 111 -1.33 7.85 -10.43
C ILE A 111 -2.84 7.95 -10.63
N GLY A 112 -3.38 9.17 -10.74
CA GLY A 112 -4.79 9.40 -11.02
C GLY A 112 -5.21 8.83 -12.38
N ALA A 113 -4.46 9.13 -13.44
CA ALA A 113 -4.74 8.62 -14.78
C ALA A 113 -4.65 7.08 -14.85
N LEU A 114 -3.62 6.48 -14.24
CA LEU A 114 -3.47 5.03 -14.13
C LEU A 114 -4.61 4.40 -13.31
N GLY A 115 -4.98 5.01 -12.19
CA GLY A 115 -6.07 4.56 -11.35
C GLY A 115 -7.42 4.56 -12.07
N VAL A 116 -7.72 5.64 -12.82
CA VAL A 116 -8.91 5.73 -13.66
C VAL A 116 -8.89 4.67 -14.76
N GLY A 117 -7.76 4.48 -15.45
CA GLY A 117 -7.61 3.46 -16.49
C GLY A 117 -7.79 2.03 -15.95
N LEU A 118 -7.21 1.71 -14.79
CA LEU A 118 -7.40 0.43 -14.11
C LEU A 118 -8.85 0.24 -13.67
N GLY A 119 -9.51 1.30 -13.18
CA GLY A 119 -10.93 1.28 -12.80
C GLY A 119 -11.84 0.96 -13.98
N PHE A 120 -11.61 1.57 -15.15
CA PHE A 120 -12.32 1.22 -16.38
C PHE A 120 -12.07 -0.23 -16.81
N GLY A 121 -10.83 -0.73 -16.70
CA GLY A 121 -10.51 -2.13 -16.99
C GLY A 121 -11.18 -3.14 -16.05
N LEU A 122 -11.42 -2.76 -14.79
CA LEU A 122 -12.08 -3.59 -13.78
C LEU A 122 -13.60 -3.38 -13.69
N GLN A 123 -14.15 -2.44 -14.47
CA GLN A 123 -15.56 -2.03 -14.39
C GLN A 123 -16.53 -3.21 -14.54
N THR A 124 -16.29 -4.11 -15.50
CA THR A 124 -17.14 -5.29 -15.73
C THR A 124 -17.14 -6.23 -14.53
N ILE A 125 -15.98 -6.49 -13.94
CA ILE A 125 -15.86 -7.36 -12.77
C ILE A 125 -16.62 -6.76 -11.59
N PHE A 126 -16.48 -5.45 -11.39
CA PHE A 126 -17.16 -4.75 -10.31
C PHE A 126 -18.68 -4.74 -10.49
N ASN A 127 -19.18 -4.48 -11.71
CA ASN A 127 -20.60 -4.52 -12.01
C ASN A 127 -21.19 -5.92 -11.74
N ASN A 128 -20.53 -6.98 -12.22
CA ASN A 128 -20.99 -8.36 -11.99
C ASN A 128 -21.03 -8.70 -10.50
N PHE A 129 -20.04 -8.25 -9.73
CA PHE A 129 -19.99 -8.45 -8.28
C PHE A 129 -21.15 -7.75 -7.55
N ILE A 130 -21.41 -6.48 -7.88
CA ILE A 130 -22.50 -5.71 -7.28
C ILE A 130 -23.86 -6.31 -7.65
N SER A 131 -24.06 -6.72 -8.91
CA SER A 131 -25.27 -7.43 -9.33
C SER A 131 -25.51 -8.70 -8.50
N GLY A 132 -24.45 -9.49 -8.25
CA GLY A 132 -24.54 -10.68 -7.41
C GLY A 132 -24.98 -10.38 -5.96
N ILE A 133 -24.44 -9.32 -5.35
CA ILE A 133 -24.84 -8.89 -4.00
C ILE A 133 -26.29 -8.41 -3.96
N ILE A 134 -26.70 -7.59 -4.94
CA ILE A 134 -28.06 -7.03 -5.01
C ILE A 134 -29.08 -8.16 -5.13
N ILE A 135 -28.85 -9.15 -6.00
CA ILE A 135 -29.73 -10.32 -6.15
C ILE A 135 -29.89 -11.06 -4.81
N LEU A 136 -28.79 -11.25 -4.09
CA LEU A 136 -28.79 -11.98 -2.82
C LEU A 136 -29.54 -11.22 -1.72
N PHE A 137 -29.43 -9.89 -1.69
CA PHE A 137 -30.09 -9.03 -0.71
C PHE A 137 -31.57 -8.81 -1.01
N GLU A 138 -31.91 -8.50 -2.26
CA GLU A 138 -33.27 -8.16 -2.65
C GLU A 138 -34.17 -9.39 -2.83
N ARG A 139 -33.58 -10.60 -2.95
CA ARG A 139 -34.31 -11.87 -3.22
C ARG A 139 -35.24 -11.79 -4.45
N ASN A 140 -34.95 -10.91 -5.41
CA ASN A 140 -35.73 -10.80 -6.66
C ASN A 140 -35.65 -12.07 -7.53
N LEU A 141 -34.67 -12.94 -7.26
CA LEU A 141 -34.51 -14.26 -7.87
C LEU A 141 -34.14 -15.28 -6.78
N LYS A 142 -34.89 -16.37 -6.69
CA LYS A 142 -34.63 -17.49 -5.78
C LYS A 142 -34.19 -18.72 -6.56
N VAL A 143 -33.43 -19.58 -5.88
CA VAL A 143 -33.19 -20.95 -6.36
C VAL A 143 -34.54 -21.64 -6.50
N GLY A 144 -34.83 -22.14 -7.69
CA GLY A 144 -36.12 -22.73 -8.07
C GLY A 144 -37.02 -21.83 -8.94
N ASP A 145 -36.67 -20.56 -9.14
CA ASP A 145 -37.46 -19.68 -10.04
C ASP A 145 -37.23 -20.06 -11.51
N PHE A 146 -38.30 -20.07 -12.31
CA PHE A 146 -38.23 -20.21 -13.76
C PHE A 146 -38.07 -18.85 -14.40
N VAL A 147 -37.01 -18.66 -15.15
CA VAL A 147 -36.59 -17.37 -15.69
C VAL A 147 -36.22 -17.47 -17.15
N GLU A 148 -36.55 -16.40 -17.88
CA GLU A 148 -36.17 -16.20 -19.26
C GLU A 148 -35.20 -15.02 -19.34
N LEU A 149 -34.00 -15.28 -19.84
CA LEU A 149 -32.97 -14.27 -20.08
C LEU A 149 -33.33 -13.47 -21.33
N ALA A 150 -32.88 -12.22 -21.40
CA ALA A 150 -33.06 -11.37 -22.58
C ALA A 150 -32.46 -11.96 -23.89
N SER A 151 -31.60 -12.98 -23.78
CA SER A 151 -31.06 -13.76 -24.91
C SER A 151 -32.01 -14.83 -25.46
N GLY A 152 -33.22 -14.98 -24.90
CA GLY A 152 -34.20 -16.03 -25.26
C GLY A 152 -33.94 -17.39 -24.61
N VAL A 153 -32.93 -17.48 -23.74
CA VAL A 153 -32.61 -18.70 -22.97
C VAL A 153 -33.52 -18.78 -21.76
N HIS A 154 -34.23 -19.89 -21.58
CA HIS A 154 -35.16 -20.12 -20.47
C HIS A 154 -34.77 -21.37 -19.68
N GLY A 155 -35.00 -21.33 -18.36
CA GLY A 155 -34.68 -22.45 -17.47
C GLY A 155 -34.95 -22.13 -16.00
N THR A 156 -34.69 -23.10 -15.12
CA THR A 156 -34.87 -22.96 -13.67
C THR A 156 -33.55 -22.64 -12.99
N VAL A 157 -33.54 -21.66 -12.08
CA VAL A 157 -32.36 -21.27 -11.30
C VAL A 157 -31.93 -22.40 -10.37
N ARG A 158 -30.73 -22.95 -10.56
CA ARG A 158 -30.17 -24.03 -9.73
C ARG A 158 -29.30 -23.53 -8.57
N ASP A 159 -28.51 -22.49 -8.82
CA ASP A 159 -27.57 -21.91 -7.85
C ASP A 159 -27.27 -20.45 -8.24
N ILE A 160 -26.92 -19.61 -7.26
CA ILE A 160 -26.56 -18.21 -7.46
C ILE A 160 -25.13 -18.01 -6.97
N GLN A 161 -24.20 -17.82 -7.91
CA GLN A 161 -22.80 -17.54 -7.61
C GLN A 161 -22.51 -16.04 -7.70
N ILE A 162 -21.61 -15.55 -6.85
CA ILE A 162 -21.20 -14.13 -6.78
C ILE A 162 -20.45 -13.68 -8.05
N ARG A 163 -20.00 -14.62 -8.90
CA ARG A 163 -19.40 -14.36 -10.21
C ARG A 163 -19.93 -15.36 -11.24
N ALA A 164 -20.27 -14.87 -12.43
CA ALA A 164 -20.56 -15.65 -13.62
C ALA A 164 -19.31 -15.78 -14.50
#